data_AF-A0A7X3QB28-F1
#
_entry.id   AF-A0A7X3QB28-F1
#
_cell.length_a   1.000
_cell.length_b   1.000
_cell.length_c   1.000
_cell.angle_alpha   90.00
_cell.angle_beta   90.00
_cell.angle_gamma   90.00
#
_symmetry.space_group_name_H-M   'P 1'
#
loop_
_entity.id
_entity.type
_entity.pdbx_description
1 polymer ?
#
loop_
_entity_poly.entity_id
_entity_poly.type
_entity_poly.pdbx_seq_one_letter_code
_entity_poly.pdbx_strand_id
1 'polypeptide(L)'
;MARGLLVAAVLMFGGWALITSLDAPAGLAQEASRTIAAREIPVPAGASRELRDAIAAPPPTFGPTSVPSTVAEWEELQRQFDGAAAGTLEPLAAAYNVSVDRFEIEGVPTFRLTPDTVHPRHENHRFVYVHGGAYVFGGGEAGVTEAVVIAGRARIEVLAFDYRMPPAHPFPAAVEDAVAVYRHVLANRPAGSIALGGGSAGGGLTLATVHRLIELGVEVPGAIYIGTPWADLTDTSDTLHTNEGVDRILPSYDGLVSAAARLYAGDHELTHPLISPIYRDFDGFPPAYLVSGTRDLLLSDTVRVHRKLREAGVVADLNVYEGMSHGGYLLVADSPESEQMYAELSAFLLEHLE
;
A
#
# COMPACT_ATOMS: atom_id res chain seq x y z
N MET A 1 -53.90 24.52 2.83
CA MET A 1 -54.78 23.38 3.23
C MET A 1 -54.58 22.32 2.15
N ALA A 2 -54.14 21.08 2.35
CA ALA A 2 -54.15 20.19 3.51
C ALA A 2 -52.85 19.34 3.56
N ARG A 3 -52.51 18.87 4.77
CA ARG A 3 -51.47 17.88 5.09
C ARG A 3 -52.06 16.46 5.01
N GLY A 4 -51.18 15.47 4.81
CA GLY A 4 -51.33 14.08 5.26
C GLY A 4 -51.79 13.10 4.17
N LEU A 5 -51.27 11.89 4.02
CA LEU A 5 -50.61 10.96 4.96
C LEU A 5 -49.50 10.16 4.20
N LEU A 6 -48.37 9.90 4.85
CA LEU A 6 -47.59 8.69 4.59
C LEU A 6 -47.62 7.86 5.88
N VAL A 7 -48.25 6.69 5.83
CA VAL A 7 -48.28 5.73 6.94
C VAL A 7 -47.02 4.88 6.88
N ALA A 8 -46.15 5.02 7.87
CA ALA A 8 -45.07 4.08 8.12
C ALA A 8 -45.59 2.98 9.06
N ALA A 9 -45.54 1.73 8.62
CA ALA A 9 -45.69 0.57 9.50
C ALA A 9 -44.30 0.19 10.05
N VAL A 10 -44.06 0.54 11.31
CA VAL A 10 -42.87 0.16 12.08
C VAL A 10 -43.21 -1.12 12.85
N LEU A 11 -42.50 -2.22 12.56
CA LEU A 11 -42.44 -3.36 13.48
C LEU A 11 -41.20 -3.16 14.37
N MET A 12 -41.45 -2.77 15.60
CA MET A 12 -40.44 -2.50 16.63
C MET A 12 -39.94 -3.80 17.26
N PHE A 13 -38.62 -3.94 17.33
CA PHE A 13 -37.97 -4.68 18.43
C PHE A 13 -36.97 -3.73 19.10
N GLY A 14 -37.16 -3.54 20.41
CA GLY A 14 -36.12 -3.12 21.35
C GLY A 14 -35.63 -1.67 21.24
N GLY A 15 -36.31 -0.79 21.97
CA GLY A 15 -35.81 0.46 22.56
C GLY A 15 -34.55 1.09 21.97
N TRP A 16 -34.75 2.21 21.27
CA TRP A 16 -34.09 3.53 21.37
C TRP A 16 -34.41 4.26 20.05
N ALA A 17 -35.58 4.89 19.99
CA ALA A 17 -35.93 5.78 18.89
C ALA A 17 -35.94 7.22 19.42
N LEU A 18 -34.77 7.87 19.42
CA LEU A 18 -34.72 9.33 19.40
C LEU A 18 -34.62 9.74 17.92
N ILE A 19 -35.77 10.04 17.32
CA ILE A 19 -35.80 10.80 16.06
C ILE A 19 -35.69 12.27 16.44
N THR A 20 -34.48 12.81 16.39
CA THR A 20 -34.27 14.26 16.37
C THR A 20 -33.92 14.65 14.95
N SER A 21 -34.82 15.37 14.27
CA SER A 21 -34.48 16.14 13.08
C SER A 21 -33.50 17.22 13.51
N LEU A 22 -32.22 17.04 13.19
CA LEU A 22 -31.21 18.07 13.35
C LEU A 22 -31.19 18.91 12.08
N ASP A 23 -31.90 20.03 12.11
CA ASP A 23 -31.54 21.19 11.30
C ASP A 23 -30.20 21.70 11.84
N ALA A 24 -29.09 21.17 11.32
CA ALA A 24 -27.77 21.66 11.66
C ALA A 24 -27.52 22.99 10.93
N PRO A 25 -27.17 24.09 11.63
CA PRO A 25 -26.77 25.31 10.96
C PRO A 25 -25.47 25.06 10.20
N ALA A 26 -25.40 25.59 8.97
CA ALA A 26 -24.20 25.57 8.14
C ALA A 26 -23.10 26.42 8.80
N GLY A 27 -22.27 25.75 9.61
CA GLY A 27 -21.00 26.23 10.13
C GLY A 27 -20.20 24.98 10.47
N LEU A 28 -19.16 24.70 9.68
CA LEU A 28 -18.28 23.56 9.91
C LEU A 28 -17.80 23.60 11.36
N ALA A 29 -18.03 22.49 12.07
CA ALA A 29 -17.72 22.33 13.47
C ALA A 29 -16.28 22.73 13.75
N GLN A 30 -16.09 23.50 14.83
CA GLN A 30 -14.81 23.61 15.53
C GLN A 30 -14.21 22.20 15.67
N GLU A 31 -12.93 22.04 15.32
CA GLU A 31 -12.17 20.78 15.38
C GLU A 31 -12.43 20.04 16.71
N ALA A 32 -13.41 19.14 16.69
CA ALA A 32 -13.86 18.43 17.88
C ALA A 32 -13.04 17.16 18.00
N SER A 33 -11.84 17.27 18.58
CA SER A 33 -11.04 16.08 18.91
C SER A 33 -11.63 15.33 20.10
N ARG A 34 -11.36 14.02 20.18
CA ARG A 34 -11.76 13.17 21.31
C ARG A 34 -10.51 12.66 22.03
N THR A 35 -10.42 12.92 23.31
CA THR A 35 -9.40 12.31 24.16
C THR A 35 -9.80 10.87 24.51
N ILE A 36 -8.95 9.91 24.16
CA ILE A 36 -9.12 8.50 24.53
C ILE A 36 -8.23 8.21 25.75
N ALA A 37 -8.79 7.52 26.75
CA ALA A 37 -8.02 7.06 27.91
C ALA A 37 -6.97 6.01 27.50
N ALA A 38 -5.99 5.74 28.37
CA ALA A 38 -5.03 4.67 28.13
C ALA A 38 -5.75 3.33 27.86
N ARG A 39 -5.27 2.61 26.84
CA ARG A 39 -5.85 1.34 26.37
C ARG A 39 -4.86 0.21 26.62
N GLU A 40 -5.35 -0.91 27.16
CA GLU A 40 -4.64 -2.18 27.09
C GLU A 40 -5.22 -2.97 25.91
N ILE A 41 -4.38 -3.25 24.90
CA ILE A 41 -4.79 -3.95 23.69
C ILE A 41 -4.16 -5.36 23.74
N PRO A 42 -4.95 -6.41 24.06
CA PRO A 42 -4.41 -7.76 24.18
C PRO A 42 -3.99 -8.32 22.81
N VAL A 43 -3.13 -9.32 22.79
CA VAL A 43 -2.86 -10.12 21.58
C VAL A 43 -4.19 -10.71 21.07
N PRO A 44 -4.55 -10.53 19.79
CA PRO A 44 -5.91 -10.80 19.32
C PRO A 44 -6.11 -12.31 19.16
N ALA A 45 -7.03 -12.89 19.94
CA ALA A 45 -7.29 -14.33 19.93
C ALA A 45 -7.85 -14.84 18.59
N GLY A 46 -8.36 -13.95 17.74
CA GLY A 46 -8.85 -14.27 16.39
C GLY A 46 -7.75 -14.40 15.33
N ALA A 47 -6.52 -13.98 15.62
CA ALA A 47 -5.37 -14.18 14.73
C ALA A 47 -4.76 -15.58 14.89
N SER A 48 -4.03 -16.03 13.87
CA SER A 48 -3.25 -17.27 13.90
C SER A 48 -2.25 -17.31 15.05
N ARG A 49 -1.73 -18.50 15.36
CA ARG A 49 -0.71 -18.62 16.41
C ARG A 49 0.55 -17.84 16.03
N GLU A 50 0.96 -17.92 14.77
CA GLU A 50 2.16 -17.31 14.21
C GLU A 50 2.07 -15.78 14.30
N LEU A 51 0.94 -15.20 13.89
CA LEU A 51 0.71 -13.77 13.99
C LEU A 51 0.61 -13.32 15.45
N ARG A 52 -0.04 -14.11 16.33
CA ARG A 52 -0.09 -13.81 17.76
C ARG A 52 1.29 -13.84 18.43
N ASP A 53 2.11 -14.84 18.11
CA ASP A 53 3.48 -14.97 18.62
C ASP A 53 4.32 -13.77 18.13
N ALA A 54 4.15 -13.35 16.88
CA ALA A 54 4.79 -12.14 16.34
C ALA A 54 4.31 -10.87 17.06
N ILE A 55 3.00 -10.70 17.29
CA ILE A 55 2.43 -9.55 18.02
C ILE A 55 2.93 -9.51 19.47
N ALA A 56 3.07 -10.67 20.12
CA ALA A 56 3.53 -10.78 21.50
C ALA A 56 5.04 -10.48 21.66
N ALA A 57 5.83 -10.66 20.61
CA ALA A 57 7.25 -10.33 20.60
C ALA A 57 7.48 -8.81 20.65
N PRO A 58 8.63 -8.33 21.18
CA PRO A 58 9.00 -6.93 21.11
C PRO A 58 8.91 -6.40 19.67
N PRO A 59 8.39 -5.18 19.45
CA PRO A 59 8.33 -4.59 18.13
C PRO A 59 9.74 -4.52 17.52
N PRO A 60 9.90 -4.76 16.22
CA PRO A 60 11.16 -4.49 15.55
C PRO A 60 11.54 -3.00 15.72
N THR A 61 12.80 -2.75 16.05
CA THR A 61 13.33 -1.39 16.14
C THR A 61 13.68 -0.94 14.72
N PHE A 62 12.80 -0.17 14.10
CA PHE A 62 13.08 0.47 12.81
C PHE A 62 13.45 1.94 13.03
N GLY A 63 14.69 2.28 12.68
CA GLY A 63 15.11 3.66 12.52
C GLY A 63 15.79 4.31 13.73
N PRO A 64 16.27 5.54 13.54
CA PRO A 64 17.09 6.26 14.51
C PRO A 64 16.20 6.82 15.63
N THR A 65 16.81 7.08 16.79
CA THR A 65 16.13 7.76 17.91
C THR A 65 15.77 9.23 17.62
N SER A 66 16.26 9.79 16.51
CA SER A 66 15.99 11.16 16.08
C SER A 66 15.82 11.26 14.57
N VAL A 67 14.89 12.11 14.12
CA VAL A 67 14.65 12.39 12.71
C VAL A 67 15.89 13.01 12.05
N PRO A 68 16.35 12.50 10.88
CA PRO A 68 17.42 13.14 10.12
C PRO A 68 17.06 14.57 9.69
N SER A 69 18.02 15.48 9.83
CA SER A 69 17.87 16.91 9.55
C SER A 69 18.71 17.40 8.37
N THR A 70 19.68 16.60 7.93
CA THR A 70 20.57 16.92 6.81
C THR A 70 20.56 15.81 5.75
N VAL A 71 20.95 16.15 4.52
CA VAL A 71 21.11 15.18 3.41
C VAL A 71 22.02 14.02 3.83
N ALA A 72 23.16 14.30 4.47
CA ALA A 72 24.11 13.28 4.89
C ALA A 72 23.53 12.33 5.95
N GLU A 73 22.70 12.84 6.87
CA GLU A 73 22.02 12.01 7.87
C GLU A 73 20.96 11.11 7.23
N TRP A 74 20.22 11.62 6.23
CA TRP A 74 19.28 10.82 5.44
C TRP A 74 19.99 9.72 4.65
N GLU A 75 21.05 10.06 3.93
CA GLU A 75 21.84 9.09 3.17
C GLU A 75 22.48 8.02 4.07
N GLU A 76 22.94 8.38 5.26
CA GLU A 76 23.44 7.41 6.24
C GLU A 76 22.33 6.49 6.73
N LEU A 77 21.16 7.04 7.02
CA LEU A 77 20.03 6.24 7.45
C LEU A 77 19.57 5.25 6.36
N GLN A 78 19.53 5.70 5.10
CA GLN A 78 19.26 4.87 3.94
C GLN A 78 20.26 3.71 3.82
N ARG A 79 21.56 3.99 3.93
CA ARG A 79 22.59 2.94 3.92
C ARG A 79 22.41 1.92 5.03
N GLN A 80 21.99 2.34 6.22
CA GLN A 80 21.75 1.43 7.34
C GLN A 80 20.52 0.54 7.11
N PHE A 81 19.42 1.12 6.65
CA PHE A 81 18.20 0.37 6.34
C PHE A 81 18.40 -0.59 5.17
N ASP A 82 18.90 -0.09 4.04
CA ASP A 82 19.03 -0.87 2.81
C ASP A 82 20.19 -1.88 2.92
N GLY A 83 21.26 -1.51 3.61
CA GLY A 83 22.39 -2.39 3.88
C GLY A 83 22.04 -3.61 4.74
N ALA A 84 20.99 -3.53 5.57
CA ALA A 84 20.51 -4.68 6.34
C ALA A 84 19.93 -5.80 5.45
N ALA A 85 19.52 -5.48 4.23
CA ALA A 85 19.03 -6.45 3.25
C ALA A 85 20.14 -7.04 2.37
N ALA A 86 21.37 -6.54 2.46
CA ALA A 86 22.48 -7.01 1.62
C ALA A 86 22.73 -8.52 1.81
N GLY A 87 22.76 -9.26 0.70
CA GLY A 87 23.00 -10.71 0.69
C GLY A 87 21.80 -11.56 1.14
N THR A 88 20.62 -10.96 1.32
CA THR A 88 19.38 -11.69 1.66
C THR A 88 18.57 -12.10 0.42
N LEU A 89 18.80 -11.46 -0.73
CA LEU A 89 18.02 -11.67 -1.95
C LEU A 89 18.18 -13.09 -2.50
N GLU A 90 19.41 -13.58 -2.70
CA GLU A 90 19.61 -14.92 -3.26
C GLU A 90 19.06 -16.04 -2.35
N PRO A 91 19.32 -16.04 -1.02
CA PRO A 91 18.69 -17.00 -0.13
C PRO A 91 17.16 -16.97 -0.16
N LEU A 92 16.57 -15.77 -0.19
CA LEU A 92 15.12 -15.59 -0.26
C LEU A 92 14.57 -16.11 -1.60
N ALA A 93 15.19 -15.73 -2.71
CA ALA A 93 14.81 -16.18 -4.04
C ALA A 93 14.87 -17.71 -4.15
N ALA A 94 15.93 -18.33 -3.61
CA ALA A 94 16.03 -19.78 -3.53
C ALA A 94 14.92 -20.42 -2.68
N ALA A 95 14.56 -19.82 -1.53
CA ALA A 95 13.48 -20.31 -0.68
C ALA A 95 12.10 -20.29 -1.37
N TYR A 96 11.91 -19.38 -2.33
CA TYR A 96 10.70 -19.26 -3.12
C TYR A 96 10.79 -19.89 -4.53
N ASN A 97 11.89 -20.57 -4.86
CA ASN A 97 12.19 -21.14 -6.19
C ASN A 97 12.06 -20.08 -7.31
N VAL A 98 12.78 -18.97 -7.13
CA VAL A 98 12.79 -17.82 -8.02
C VAL A 98 14.23 -17.53 -8.47
N SER A 99 14.43 -17.30 -9.77
CA SER A 99 15.68 -16.76 -10.31
C SER A 99 15.60 -15.24 -10.40
N VAL A 100 16.75 -14.56 -10.24
CA VAL A 100 16.85 -13.10 -10.27
C VAL A 100 17.84 -12.65 -11.34
N ASP A 101 17.37 -11.92 -12.33
CA ASP A 101 18.20 -11.24 -13.33
C ASP A 101 18.19 -9.73 -13.08
N ARG A 102 19.35 -9.07 -13.22
CA ARG A 102 19.52 -7.63 -13.02
C ARG A 102 19.82 -6.96 -14.36
N PHE A 103 19.10 -5.89 -14.67
CA PHE A 103 19.23 -5.12 -15.91
C PHE A 103 18.66 -3.71 -15.72
N GLU A 104 18.55 -2.93 -16.78
CA GLU A 104 17.96 -1.59 -16.74
C GLU A 104 16.82 -1.49 -17.78
N ILE A 105 15.78 -0.74 -17.42
CA ILE A 105 14.70 -0.34 -18.32
C ILE A 105 14.69 1.18 -18.37
N GLU A 106 14.92 1.77 -19.55
CA GLU A 106 14.97 3.23 -19.73
C GLU A 106 15.94 3.94 -18.74
N GLY A 107 17.02 3.26 -18.33
CA GLY A 107 17.99 3.76 -17.34
C GLY A 107 17.58 3.58 -15.87
N VAL A 108 16.46 2.91 -15.60
CA VAL A 108 16.01 2.55 -14.24
C VAL A 108 16.49 1.12 -13.92
N PRO A 109 17.29 0.91 -12.85
CA PRO A 109 17.70 -0.42 -12.44
C PRO A 109 16.48 -1.30 -12.16
N THR A 110 16.50 -2.52 -12.68
CA THR A 110 15.36 -3.44 -12.67
C THR A 110 15.83 -4.86 -12.39
N PHE A 111 15.05 -5.56 -11.58
CA PHE A 111 15.18 -6.96 -11.25
C PHE A 111 14.05 -7.72 -11.94
N ARG A 112 14.38 -8.77 -12.71
CA ARG A 112 13.42 -9.75 -13.21
C ARG A 112 13.46 -10.95 -12.30
N LEU A 113 12.31 -11.25 -11.70
CA LEU A 113 12.11 -12.35 -10.78
C LEU A 113 11.24 -13.38 -11.48
N THR A 114 11.84 -14.53 -11.81
CA THR A 114 11.17 -15.59 -12.57
C THR A 114 11.01 -16.82 -11.68
N PRO A 115 9.77 -17.23 -11.34
CA PRO A 115 9.57 -18.48 -10.62
C PRO A 115 9.91 -19.68 -11.50
N ASP A 116 10.45 -20.75 -10.91
CA ASP A 116 10.80 -22.00 -11.61
C ASP A 116 9.62 -22.60 -12.39
N THR A 117 8.40 -22.35 -11.93
CA THR A 117 7.17 -22.74 -12.61
C THR A 117 6.20 -21.56 -12.65
N VAL A 118 6.11 -20.92 -13.82
CA VAL A 118 5.08 -19.93 -14.12
C VAL A 118 3.74 -20.65 -14.27
N HIS A 119 2.67 -20.10 -13.70
CA HIS A 119 1.32 -20.62 -13.86
C HIS A 119 0.94 -20.56 -15.35
N PRO A 120 0.27 -21.58 -15.94
CA PRO A 120 -0.02 -21.58 -17.39
C PRO A 120 -0.79 -20.35 -17.88
N ARG A 121 -1.68 -19.80 -17.05
CA ARG A 121 -2.42 -18.56 -17.34
C ARG A 121 -1.59 -17.28 -17.18
N HIS A 122 -0.34 -17.37 -16.73
CA HIS A 122 0.57 -16.23 -16.53
C HIS A 122 1.77 -16.25 -17.47
N GLU A 123 1.86 -17.21 -18.42
CA GLU A 123 2.94 -17.25 -19.42
C GLU A 123 3.10 -15.89 -20.12
N ASN A 124 1.96 -15.29 -20.48
CA ASN A 124 1.87 -13.99 -21.12
C ASN A 124 1.45 -12.85 -20.18
N HIS A 125 1.53 -13.01 -18.85
CA HIS A 125 1.32 -11.91 -17.89
C HIS A 125 2.63 -11.40 -17.30
N ARG A 126 2.68 -10.13 -16.88
CA ARG A 126 3.74 -9.60 -16.02
C ARG A 126 3.17 -8.85 -14.85
N PHE A 127 3.86 -8.95 -13.74
CA PHE A 127 3.65 -8.07 -12.61
C PHE A 127 4.76 -7.03 -12.58
N VAL A 128 4.44 -5.75 -12.73
CA VAL A 128 5.37 -4.64 -12.51
C VAL A 128 5.26 -4.26 -11.05
N TYR A 129 6.32 -4.52 -10.28
CA TYR A 129 6.32 -4.33 -8.84
C TYR A 129 7.00 -3.01 -8.46
N VAL A 130 6.36 -2.31 -7.52
CA VAL A 130 6.80 -1.03 -6.97
C VAL A 130 7.07 -1.20 -5.48
N HIS A 131 8.30 -1.01 -5.03
CA HIS A 131 8.64 -1.27 -3.62
C HIS A 131 8.08 -0.21 -2.66
N GLY A 132 7.92 -0.61 -1.39
CA GLY A 132 7.58 0.29 -0.29
C GLY A 132 8.80 1.03 0.27
N GLY A 133 8.75 1.44 1.54
CA GLY A 133 9.87 2.11 2.21
C GLY A 133 9.70 3.64 2.36
N ALA A 134 8.47 4.11 2.56
CA ALA A 134 8.17 5.52 2.84
C ALA A 134 8.76 6.52 1.81
N TYR A 135 8.91 6.10 0.55
CA TYR A 135 9.54 6.84 -0.56
C TYR A 135 11.02 7.18 -0.37
N VAL A 136 11.65 6.76 0.73
CA VAL A 136 13.03 7.12 1.06
C VAL A 136 13.90 5.89 1.33
N PHE A 137 13.34 4.69 1.43
CA PHE A 137 14.04 3.43 1.70
C PHE A 137 13.67 2.36 0.66
N GLY A 138 14.39 1.24 0.70
CA GLY A 138 14.17 0.11 -0.19
C GLY A 138 15.01 0.16 -1.46
N GLY A 139 16.13 0.90 -1.44
CA GLY A 139 17.00 1.03 -2.61
C GLY A 139 17.64 -0.30 -3.02
N GLY A 140 17.73 -0.52 -4.32
CA GLY A 140 18.34 -1.70 -4.92
C GLY A 140 17.70 -3.01 -4.44
N GLU A 141 18.53 -3.93 -3.92
CA GLU A 141 18.08 -5.26 -3.50
C GLU A 141 17.22 -5.23 -2.23
N ALA A 142 17.23 -4.14 -1.46
CA ALA A 142 16.39 -4.02 -0.27
C ALA A 142 14.90 -3.95 -0.62
N GLY A 143 14.56 -3.42 -1.80
CA GLY A 143 13.18 -3.22 -2.24
C GLY A 143 12.50 -4.47 -2.80
N VAL A 144 13.23 -5.55 -3.10
CA VAL A 144 12.69 -6.66 -3.92
C VAL A 144 12.10 -7.82 -3.13
N THR A 145 12.09 -7.77 -1.79
CA THR A 145 11.61 -8.87 -0.93
C THR A 145 10.18 -9.30 -1.28
N GLU A 146 9.23 -8.37 -1.36
CA GLU A 146 7.84 -8.71 -1.68
C GLU A 146 7.69 -9.21 -3.11
N ALA A 147 8.49 -8.68 -4.05
CA ALA A 147 8.50 -9.14 -5.43
C ALA A 147 8.89 -10.62 -5.53
N VAL A 148 9.86 -11.07 -4.73
CA VAL A 148 10.24 -12.50 -4.66
C VAL A 148 9.07 -13.35 -4.19
N VAL A 149 8.39 -12.91 -3.12
CA VAL A 149 7.25 -13.63 -2.54
C VAL A 149 6.08 -13.69 -3.54
N ILE A 150 5.77 -12.58 -4.20
CA ILE A 150 4.74 -12.52 -5.26
C ILE A 150 5.11 -13.46 -6.41
N ALA A 151 6.36 -13.41 -6.90
CA ALA A 151 6.82 -14.27 -8.00
C ALA A 151 6.63 -15.75 -7.65
N GLY A 152 7.11 -16.17 -6.47
CA GLY A 152 7.02 -17.56 -6.03
C GLY A 152 5.59 -18.02 -5.73
N ARG A 153 4.80 -17.24 -4.99
CA ARG A 153 3.46 -17.65 -4.55
C ARG A 153 2.39 -17.51 -5.65
N ALA A 154 2.40 -16.40 -6.39
CA ALA A 154 1.46 -16.20 -7.50
C ALA A 154 1.92 -16.88 -8.80
N ARG A 155 3.17 -17.39 -8.85
CA ARG A 155 3.74 -18.06 -10.03
C ARG A 155 3.64 -17.21 -11.29
N ILE A 156 4.02 -15.94 -11.16
CA ILE A 156 4.04 -14.94 -12.23
C ILE A 156 5.44 -14.31 -12.31
N GLU A 157 5.91 -13.98 -13.52
CA GLU A 157 7.16 -13.22 -13.65
C GLU A 157 6.94 -11.77 -13.18
N VAL A 158 7.81 -11.31 -12.29
CA VAL A 158 7.76 -9.97 -11.68
C VAL A 158 8.93 -9.14 -12.18
N LEU A 159 8.67 -7.89 -12.55
CA LEU A 159 9.67 -6.86 -12.84
C LEU A 159 9.63 -5.83 -11.70
N ALA A 160 10.61 -5.87 -10.81
CA ALA A 160 10.75 -4.90 -9.72
C ALA A 160 11.78 -3.84 -10.12
N PHE A 161 11.40 -2.57 -10.13
CA PHE A 161 12.31 -1.48 -10.47
C PHE A 161 12.70 -0.66 -9.25
N ASP A 162 13.96 -0.24 -9.21
CA ASP A 162 14.56 0.59 -8.18
C ASP A 162 14.39 2.06 -8.58
N TYR A 163 13.26 2.64 -8.18
CA TYR A 163 12.94 4.01 -8.56
C TYR A 163 13.81 5.02 -7.81
N ARG A 164 14.09 6.15 -8.45
CA ARG A 164 14.86 7.23 -7.84
C ARG A 164 14.14 7.81 -6.63
N MET A 165 14.89 8.00 -5.55
CA MET A 165 14.39 8.48 -4.26
C MET A 165 15.12 9.75 -3.79
N PRO A 166 14.47 10.60 -2.97
CA PRO A 166 15.15 11.66 -2.24
C PRO A 166 16.16 11.08 -1.22
N PRO A 167 17.09 11.90 -0.69
CA PRO A 167 17.24 13.34 -0.90
C PRO A 167 17.75 13.72 -2.29
N ALA A 168 18.34 12.78 -3.04
CA ALA A 168 18.89 13.05 -4.37
C ALA A 168 17.81 13.35 -5.43
N HIS A 169 16.68 12.64 -5.35
CA HIS A 169 15.62 12.68 -6.36
C HIS A 169 14.23 12.76 -5.70
N PRO A 170 13.81 13.93 -5.19
CA PRO A 170 12.45 14.13 -4.69
C PRO A 170 11.40 13.98 -5.80
N PHE A 171 10.12 14.06 -5.43
CA PHE A 171 9.01 14.14 -6.37
C PHE A 171 9.30 15.14 -7.52
N PRO A 172 9.05 14.80 -8.80
CA PRO A 172 8.28 13.65 -9.29
C PRO A 172 9.10 12.42 -9.75
N ALA A 173 10.39 12.31 -9.41
CA ALA A 173 11.30 11.34 -10.03
C ALA A 173 10.78 9.88 -10.01
N ALA A 174 10.27 9.42 -8.87
CA ALA A 174 9.73 8.07 -8.73
C ALA A 174 8.50 7.80 -9.65
N VAL A 175 7.63 8.80 -9.85
CA VAL A 175 6.47 8.70 -10.75
C VAL A 175 6.92 8.63 -12.20
N GLU A 176 7.95 9.41 -12.57
CA GLU A 176 8.53 9.37 -13.91
C GLU A 176 9.13 8.01 -14.22
N ASP A 177 9.88 7.43 -13.28
CA ASP A 177 10.50 6.11 -13.43
C ASP A 177 9.43 5.02 -13.56
N ALA A 178 8.40 5.04 -12.70
CA ALA A 178 7.30 4.07 -12.76
C ALA A 178 6.55 4.12 -14.10
N VAL A 179 6.28 5.32 -14.62
CA VAL A 179 5.65 5.50 -15.94
C VAL A 179 6.57 5.04 -17.07
N ALA A 180 7.87 5.34 -17.00
CA ALA A 180 8.84 4.91 -18.02
C ALA A 180 8.93 3.38 -18.09
N VAL A 181 9.08 2.71 -16.94
CA VAL A 181 9.13 1.25 -16.85
C VAL A 181 7.83 0.63 -17.35
N TYR A 182 6.67 1.14 -16.90
CA TYR A 182 5.38 0.62 -17.35
C TYR A 182 5.20 0.73 -18.88
N ARG A 183 5.53 1.89 -19.48
CA ARG A 183 5.42 2.09 -20.93
C ARG A 183 6.34 1.16 -21.72
N HIS A 184 7.53 0.88 -21.19
CA HIS A 184 8.45 -0.07 -21.80
C HIS A 184 7.86 -1.50 -21.82
N VAL A 185 7.21 -1.92 -20.73
CA VAL A 185 6.52 -3.23 -20.67
C VAL A 185 5.33 -3.26 -21.62
N LEU A 186 4.52 -2.19 -21.63
CA LEU A 186 3.36 -2.02 -22.51
C LEU A 186 3.73 -2.05 -24.00
N ALA A 187 4.93 -1.61 -24.37
CA ALA A 187 5.37 -1.61 -25.77
C ALA A 187 5.41 -3.02 -26.41
N ASN A 188 5.50 -4.07 -25.59
CA ASN A 188 5.63 -5.45 -26.06
C ASN A 188 4.48 -6.36 -25.61
N ARG A 189 3.44 -5.82 -24.96
CA ARG A 189 2.36 -6.60 -24.35
C ARG A 189 1.04 -5.81 -24.28
N PRO A 190 -0.12 -6.46 -24.36
CA PRO A 190 -1.40 -5.81 -24.09
C PRO A 190 -1.46 -5.29 -22.64
N ALA A 191 -2.07 -4.13 -22.43
CA ALA A 191 -2.23 -3.54 -21.10
C ALA A 191 -2.95 -4.46 -20.12
N GLY A 192 -3.99 -5.17 -20.60
CA GLY A 192 -4.76 -6.17 -19.85
C GLY A 192 -3.94 -7.34 -19.30
N SER A 193 -2.75 -7.60 -19.84
CA SER A 193 -1.83 -8.66 -19.39
C SER A 193 -0.83 -8.20 -18.31
N ILE A 194 -0.88 -6.93 -17.92
CA ILE A 194 0.07 -6.31 -16.99
C ILE A 194 -0.65 -6.05 -15.67
N ALA A 195 -0.11 -6.58 -14.58
CA ALA A 195 -0.41 -6.09 -13.24
C ALA A 195 0.61 -5.03 -12.83
N LEU A 196 0.20 -4.04 -12.04
CA LEU A 196 1.08 -3.05 -11.43
C LEU A 196 0.78 -2.97 -9.93
N GLY A 197 1.77 -3.04 -9.06
CA GLY A 197 1.45 -2.92 -7.65
C GLY A 197 2.59 -2.99 -6.66
N GLY A 198 2.26 -2.68 -5.41
CA GLY A 198 3.21 -2.64 -4.31
C GLY A 198 2.57 -2.43 -2.95
N GLY A 199 3.39 -2.56 -1.92
CA GLY A 199 3.04 -2.23 -0.54
C GLY A 199 3.42 -0.80 -0.14
N SER A 200 2.72 -0.19 0.83
CA SER A 200 3.14 1.06 1.49
C SER A 200 3.28 2.22 0.50
N ALA A 201 4.43 2.91 0.49
CA ALA A 201 4.79 3.92 -0.51
C ALA A 201 4.69 3.40 -1.96
N GLY A 202 4.97 2.11 -2.21
CA GLY A 202 4.81 1.48 -3.52
C GLY A 202 3.35 1.33 -3.93
N GLY A 203 2.45 1.11 -2.97
CA GLY A 203 1.00 1.16 -3.18
C GLY A 203 0.53 2.58 -3.52
N GLY A 204 1.03 3.60 -2.81
CA GLY A 204 0.79 5.00 -3.14
C GLY A 204 1.33 5.38 -4.53
N LEU A 205 2.56 4.98 -4.84
CA LEU A 205 3.19 5.22 -6.14
C LEU A 205 2.48 4.50 -7.28
N THR A 206 1.94 3.30 -7.05
CA THR A 206 1.08 2.58 -8.00
C THR A 206 -0.14 3.43 -8.35
N LEU A 207 -0.84 3.97 -7.35
CA LEU A 207 -2.00 4.84 -7.56
C LEU A 207 -1.63 6.11 -8.33
N ALA A 208 -0.53 6.78 -7.94
CA ALA A 208 -0.02 7.96 -8.65
C ALA A 208 0.34 7.65 -10.10
N THR A 209 0.95 6.48 -10.35
CA THR A 209 1.31 6.02 -11.70
C THR A 209 0.07 5.82 -12.55
N VAL A 210 -0.97 5.13 -12.06
CA VAL A 210 -2.22 4.95 -12.82
C VAL A 210 -2.89 6.29 -13.13
N HIS A 211 -2.98 7.22 -12.17
CA HIS A 211 -3.44 8.58 -12.44
C HIS A 211 -2.65 9.24 -13.56
N ARG A 212 -1.32 9.12 -13.54
CA ARG A 212 -0.44 9.72 -14.54
C ARG A 212 -0.60 9.07 -15.92
N LEU A 213 -0.84 7.76 -15.98
CA LEU A 213 -1.12 7.05 -17.24
C LEU A 213 -2.43 7.57 -17.87
N ILE A 214 -3.48 7.72 -17.06
CA ILE A 214 -4.77 8.27 -17.50
C ILE A 214 -4.61 9.70 -18.02
N GLU A 215 -3.89 10.57 -17.31
CA GLU A 215 -3.60 11.94 -17.77
C GLU A 215 -2.88 11.97 -19.13
N LEU A 216 -2.00 11.00 -19.38
CA LEU A 216 -1.21 10.89 -20.60
C LEU A 216 -1.95 10.18 -21.74
N GLY A 217 -3.16 9.66 -21.50
CA GLY A 217 -3.90 8.84 -22.46
C GLY A 217 -3.21 7.50 -22.77
N VAL A 218 -2.42 6.98 -21.82
CA VAL A 218 -1.78 5.66 -21.92
C VAL A 218 -2.71 4.61 -21.31
N GLU A 219 -2.83 3.45 -21.96
CA GLU A 219 -3.65 2.35 -21.45
C GLU A 219 -3.17 1.89 -20.07
N VAL A 220 -4.12 1.73 -19.13
CA VAL A 220 -3.87 1.32 -17.74
C VAL A 220 -3.68 -0.21 -17.63
N PRO A 221 -2.98 -0.72 -16.60
CA PRO A 221 -2.77 -2.16 -16.40
C PRO A 221 -4.10 -2.91 -16.26
N GLY A 222 -4.11 -4.22 -16.51
CA GLY A 222 -5.30 -5.07 -16.34
C GLY A 222 -5.72 -5.25 -14.88
N ALA A 223 -4.78 -5.14 -13.95
CA ALA A 223 -5.05 -5.20 -12.51
C ALA A 223 -4.02 -4.40 -11.71
N ILE A 224 -4.38 -3.96 -10.51
CA ILE A 224 -3.44 -3.37 -9.55
C ILE A 224 -3.47 -4.04 -8.19
N TYR A 225 -2.30 -4.12 -7.56
CA TYR A 225 -2.12 -4.57 -6.18
C TYR A 225 -1.72 -3.38 -5.31
N ILE A 226 -2.46 -3.17 -4.22
CA ILE A 226 -2.31 -2.03 -3.33
C ILE A 226 -2.28 -2.53 -1.89
N GLY A 227 -1.12 -2.98 -1.43
CA GLY A 227 -0.93 -3.39 -0.04
C GLY A 227 -0.70 -2.18 0.86
N THR A 228 -1.50 -2.00 1.91
CA THR A 228 -1.35 -0.95 2.93
C THR A 228 -0.87 0.40 2.35
N PRO A 229 -1.53 0.96 1.32
CA PRO A 229 -1.00 2.10 0.59
C PRO A 229 -0.81 3.30 1.50
N TRP A 230 0.32 3.98 1.35
CA TRP A 230 0.44 5.36 1.81
C TRP A 230 -0.13 6.27 0.72
N ALA A 231 -1.46 6.45 0.75
CA ALA A 231 -2.21 7.16 -0.28
C ALA A 231 -2.49 8.63 0.10
N ASP A 232 -2.34 8.95 1.38
CA ASP A 232 -2.41 10.28 1.96
C ASP A 232 -1.17 10.54 2.81
N LEU A 233 -0.26 11.38 2.31
CA LEU A 233 0.95 11.77 3.02
C LEU A 233 0.70 12.86 4.07
N THR A 234 -0.55 13.27 4.26
CA THR A 234 -0.95 14.22 5.32
C THR A 234 -1.43 13.50 6.58
N ASP A 235 -1.55 14.26 7.68
CA ASP A 235 -2.14 13.78 8.93
C ASP A 235 -3.67 13.86 8.92
N THR A 236 -4.32 13.09 8.03
CA THR A 236 -5.78 13.15 7.81
C THR A 236 -6.53 11.90 8.27
N SER A 237 -5.87 10.75 8.30
CA SER A 237 -6.52 9.44 8.43
C SER A 237 -6.73 9.01 9.89
N ASP A 238 -7.92 8.55 10.25
CA ASP A 238 -8.28 8.13 11.63
C ASP A 238 -7.24 7.19 12.27
N THR A 239 -6.75 6.21 11.50
CA THR A 239 -5.81 5.19 12.00
C THR A 239 -4.41 5.70 12.26
N LEU A 240 -4.04 6.87 11.74
CA LEU A 240 -2.81 7.56 12.17
C LEU A 240 -2.85 7.88 13.67
N HIS A 241 -4.04 8.09 14.23
CA HIS A 241 -4.25 8.37 15.65
C HIS A 241 -4.74 7.15 16.43
N THR A 242 -5.70 6.39 15.90
CA THR A 242 -6.28 5.26 16.66
C THR A 242 -5.33 4.08 16.77
N ASN A 243 -4.47 3.88 15.77
CA ASN A 243 -3.44 2.83 15.75
C ASN A 243 -2.04 3.34 16.10
N GLU A 244 -1.89 4.60 16.52
CA GLU A 244 -0.64 5.10 17.06
C GLU A 244 -0.20 4.27 18.28
N GLY A 245 1.05 3.79 18.26
CA GLY A 245 1.63 2.87 19.24
C GLY A 245 1.05 1.45 19.21
N VAL A 246 0.05 1.19 18.36
CA VAL A 246 -0.56 -0.15 18.17
C VAL A 246 0.08 -0.85 16.99
N ASP A 247 0.33 -0.13 15.90
CA ASP A 247 1.12 -0.63 14.78
C ASP A 247 2.57 -0.84 15.23
N ARG A 248 3.07 -2.06 15.07
CA ARG A 248 4.42 -2.45 15.53
C ARG A 248 5.52 -2.17 14.51
N ILE A 249 5.17 -1.73 13.30
CA ILE A 249 6.07 -1.50 12.16
C ILE A 249 6.15 0.00 11.88
N LEU A 250 5.00 0.68 11.81
CA LEU A 250 4.87 2.14 11.71
C LEU A 250 4.23 2.67 12.99
N PRO A 251 4.99 2.87 14.08
CA PRO A 251 4.41 3.14 15.39
C PRO A 251 3.74 4.52 15.51
N SER A 252 4.14 5.51 14.72
CA SER A 252 3.51 6.83 14.67
C SER A 252 3.77 7.50 13.33
N TYR A 253 2.85 8.38 12.93
CA TYR A 253 3.04 9.29 11.81
C TYR A 253 4.07 10.39 12.16
N ASP A 254 4.08 10.84 13.42
CA ASP A 254 4.99 11.89 13.87
C ASP A 254 6.44 11.37 13.94
N GLY A 255 7.38 12.19 13.47
CA GLY A 255 8.80 11.87 13.46
C GLY A 255 9.26 11.42 12.08
N LEU A 256 9.76 10.18 11.96
CA LEU A 256 10.42 9.71 10.73
C LEU A 256 9.46 9.65 9.54
N VAL A 257 8.21 9.23 9.75
CA VAL A 257 7.20 9.09 8.68
C VAL A 257 6.82 10.46 8.11
N SER A 258 6.41 11.41 8.95
CA SER A 258 6.10 12.78 8.48
C SER A 258 7.30 13.51 7.89
N ALA A 259 8.52 13.24 8.37
CA ALA A 259 9.73 13.77 7.76
C ALA A 259 10.03 13.15 6.39
N ALA A 260 9.82 11.84 6.21
CA ALA A 260 9.93 11.17 4.92
C ALA A 260 8.89 11.71 3.91
N ALA A 261 7.66 11.99 4.34
CA ALA A 261 6.63 12.61 3.51
C ALA A 261 7.09 13.97 2.97
N ARG A 262 7.63 14.82 3.85
CA ARG A 262 8.16 16.14 3.48
C ARG A 262 9.38 16.05 2.58
N LEU A 263 10.29 15.11 2.87
CA LEU A 263 11.48 14.89 2.06
C LEU A 263 11.13 14.42 0.64
N TYR A 264 10.17 13.52 0.51
CA TYR A 264 9.66 13.05 -0.78
C TYR A 264 8.97 14.17 -1.56
N ALA A 265 8.09 14.93 -0.90
CA ALA A 265 7.36 16.01 -1.54
C ALA A 265 8.24 17.16 -2.02
N GLY A 266 9.39 17.40 -1.37
CA GLY A 266 10.26 18.53 -1.66
C GLY A 266 9.52 19.85 -1.43
N ASP A 267 9.43 20.69 -2.47
CA ASP A 267 8.76 21.98 -2.41
C ASP A 267 7.24 21.92 -2.68
N HIS A 268 6.69 20.72 -2.90
CA HIS A 268 5.27 20.54 -3.22
C HIS A 268 4.41 20.33 -1.96
N GLU A 269 3.13 20.72 -2.07
CA GLU A 269 2.14 20.42 -1.04
C GLU A 269 1.90 18.92 -0.95
N LEU A 270 1.75 18.40 0.28
CA LEU A 270 1.47 16.98 0.53
C LEU A 270 0.15 16.54 -0.09
N THR A 271 -0.81 17.46 -0.28
CA THR A 271 -2.09 17.19 -0.95
C THR A 271 -1.99 17.16 -2.48
N HIS A 272 -0.80 17.32 -3.06
CA HIS A 272 -0.63 17.22 -4.52
C HIS A 272 -1.09 15.82 -4.99
N PRO A 273 -1.95 15.69 -6.01
CA PRO A 273 -2.55 14.40 -6.38
C PRO A 273 -1.62 13.28 -6.85
N LEU A 274 -0.36 13.59 -7.19
CA LEU A 274 0.66 12.59 -7.50
C LEU A 274 1.64 12.33 -6.33
N ILE A 275 1.45 13.03 -5.20
CA ILE A 275 2.10 12.78 -3.92
C ILE A 275 1.14 12.03 -3.00
N SER A 276 -0.10 12.51 -2.89
CA SER A 276 -1.22 11.87 -2.18
C SER A 276 -2.37 11.59 -3.16
N PRO A 277 -2.37 10.42 -3.82
CA PRO A 277 -3.37 10.04 -4.82
C PRO A 277 -4.82 10.11 -4.36
N ILE A 278 -5.08 10.01 -3.05
CA ILE A 278 -6.45 10.05 -2.52
C ILE A 278 -7.20 11.35 -2.88
N TYR A 279 -6.49 12.44 -3.19
CA TYR A 279 -7.09 13.75 -3.49
C TYR A 279 -7.55 13.91 -4.95
N ARG A 280 -7.54 12.85 -5.76
CA ARG A 280 -8.07 12.85 -7.14
C ARG A 280 -9.12 11.75 -7.34
N ASP A 281 -9.98 11.93 -8.33
CA ASP A 281 -11.00 10.95 -8.71
C ASP A 281 -10.38 9.72 -9.40
N PHE A 282 -10.99 8.56 -9.16
CA PHE A 282 -10.47 7.24 -9.56
C PHE A 282 -11.16 6.70 -10.83
N ASP A 283 -11.79 7.58 -11.62
CA ASP A 283 -12.40 7.20 -12.89
C ASP A 283 -11.36 6.59 -13.84
N GLY A 284 -11.72 5.45 -14.45
CA GLY A 284 -10.85 4.73 -15.37
C GLY A 284 -9.75 3.90 -14.71
N PHE A 285 -9.77 3.73 -13.38
CA PHE A 285 -8.85 2.81 -12.70
C PHE A 285 -9.17 1.35 -13.04
N PRO A 286 -8.14 0.48 -13.08
CA PRO A 286 -8.32 -0.94 -13.29
C PRO A 286 -8.78 -1.67 -12.02
N PRO A 287 -9.23 -2.93 -12.13
CA PRO A 287 -9.50 -3.79 -10.99
C PRO A 287 -8.38 -3.76 -9.95
N ALA A 288 -8.72 -3.56 -8.67
CA ALA A 288 -7.77 -3.38 -7.59
C ALA A 288 -7.93 -4.41 -6.47
N TYR A 289 -6.82 -5.05 -6.10
CA TYR A 289 -6.71 -5.84 -4.87
C TYR A 289 -6.05 -5.00 -3.79
N LEU A 290 -6.72 -4.84 -2.65
CA LEU A 290 -6.24 -4.06 -1.51
C LEU A 290 -6.13 -4.95 -0.27
N VAL A 291 -5.07 -4.78 0.49
CA VAL A 291 -4.88 -5.50 1.76
C VAL A 291 -4.37 -4.58 2.86
N SER A 292 -4.88 -4.76 4.08
CA SER A 292 -4.42 -4.10 5.30
C SER A 292 -4.73 -4.98 6.53
N GLY A 293 -4.58 -4.44 7.73
CA GLY A 293 -4.87 -5.13 8.97
C GLY A 293 -5.50 -4.24 10.03
N THR A 294 -6.16 -4.83 11.03
CA THR A 294 -6.87 -4.04 12.06
C THR A 294 -5.94 -3.20 12.94
N ARG A 295 -4.63 -3.49 12.94
CA ARG A 295 -3.59 -2.72 13.66
C ARG A 295 -2.67 -1.94 12.73
N ASP A 296 -3.01 -1.82 11.45
CA ASP A 296 -2.23 -1.08 10.48
C ASP A 296 -2.45 0.42 10.65
N LEU A 297 -1.36 1.20 10.73
CA LEU A 297 -1.42 2.65 10.79
C LEU A 297 -2.12 3.23 9.53
N LEU A 298 -1.96 2.58 8.38
CA LEU A 298 -2.50 2.99 7.07
C LEU A 298 -3.81 2.28 6.69
N LEU A 299 -4.49 1.65 7.65
CA LEU A 299 -5.80 1.02 7.41
C LEU A 299 -6.83 2.03 6.86
N SER A 300 -6.88 3.24 7.41
CA SER A 300 -7.81 4.27 6.93
C SER A 300 -7.51 4.71 5.51
N ASP A 301 -6.24 4.86 5.13
CA ASP A 301 -5.84 5.13 3.75
C ASP A 301 -6.33 4.03 2.81
N THR A 302 -6.07 2.77 3.19
CA THR A 302 -6.51 1.59 2.43
C THR A 302 -8.03 1.60 2.22
N VAL A 303 -8.80 1.83 3.29
CA VAL A 303 -10.27 1.86 3.24
C VAL A 303 -10.78 3.05 2.43
N ARG A 304 -10.16 4.24 2.58
CA ARG A 304 -10.52 5.45 1.82
C ARG A 304 -10.29 5.25 0.33
N VAL A 305 -9.15 4.70 -0.07
CA VAL A 305 -8.86 4.34 -1.48
C VAL A 305 -9.89 3.34 -2.00
N HIS A 306 -10.16 2.26 -1.25
CA HIS A 306 -11.17 1.29 -1.63
C HIS A 306 -12.53 1.96 -1.86
N ARG A 307 -12.97 2.88 -0.98
CA ARG A 307 -14.26 3.57 -1.16
C ARG A 307 -14.29 4.42 -2.43
N LYS A 308 -13.23 5.19 -2.71
CA LYS A 308 -13.15 6.00 -3.94
C LYS A 308 -13.14 5.15 -5.21
N LEU A 309 -12.45 4.01 -5.21
CA LEU A 309 -12.50 3.05 -6.32
C LEU A 309 -13.93 2.53 -6.55
N ARG A 310 -14.62 2.11 -5.48
CA ARG A 310 -16.00 1.62 -5.58
C ARG A 310 -16.97 2.71 -6.05
N GLU A 311 -16.79 3.95 -5.60
CA GLU A 311 -17.59 5.11 -6.04
C GLU A 311 -17.39 5.42 -7.53
N ALA A 312 -16.18 5.21 -8.05
CA ALA A 312 -15.85 5.31 -9.47
C ALA A 312 -16.31 4.08 -10.30
N GLY A 313 -17.01 3.12 -9.69
CA GLY A 313 -17.49 1.90 -10.36
C GLY A 313 -16.42 0.85 -10.64
N VAL A 314 -15.24 0.98 -10.02
CA VAL A 314 -14.11 0.07 -10.20
C VAL A 314 -14.30 -1.19 -9.35
N VAL A 315 -13.91 -2.35 -9.89
CA VAL A 315 -13.79 -3.59 -9.10
C VAL A 315 -12.68 -3.38 -8.09
N ALA A 316 -13.02 -3.40 -6.81
CA ALA A 316 -12.04 -3.30 -5.74
C ALA A 316 -12.37 -4.30 -4.63
N ASP A 317 -11.41 -5.16 -4.34
CA ASP A 317 -11.48 -6.19 -3.30
C ASP A 317 -10.60 -5.77 -2.13
N LEU A 318 -11.19 -5.62 -0.96
CA LEU A 318 -10.52 -5.18 0.27
C LEU A 318 -10.43 -6.33 1.27
N ASN A 319 -9.21 -6.71 1.62
CA ASN A 319 -8.91 -7.75 2.59
C ASN A 319 -8.28 -7.14 3.85
N VAL A 320 -8.95 -7.30 5.01
CA VAL A 320 -8.47 -6.78 6.29
C VAL A 320 -8.25 -7.92 7.26
N TYR A 321 -7.00 -8.14 7.67
CA TYR A 321 -6.62 -9.22 8.57
C TYR A 321 -6.62 -8.78 10.03
N GLU A 322 -7.22 -9.59 10.90
CA GLU A 322 -7.28 -9.32 12.34
C GLU A 322 -5.88 -9.33 12.98
N GLY A 323 -5.55 -8.27 13.71
CA GLY A 323 -4.28 -8.14 14.43
C GLY A 323 -3.09 -7.71 13.59
N MET A 324 -3.21 -7.73 12.26
CA MET A 324 -2.10 -7.43 11.36
C MET A 324 -1.78 -5.93 11.38
N SER A 325 -0.48 -5.60 11.44
CA SER A 325 0.06 -4.24 11.32
C SER A 325 0.55 -3.97 9.88
N HIS A 326 1.04 -2.77 9.62
CA HIS A 326 1.61 -2.37 8.34
C HIS A 326 2.58 -3.42 7.75
N GLY A 327 2.28 -3.92 6.55
CA GLY A 327 3.12 -4.91 5.87
C GLY A 327 3.23 -6.28 6.56
N GLY A 328 2.38 -6.56 7.56
CA GLY A 328 2.46 -7.80 8.35
C GLY A 328 2.28 -9.09 7.52
N TYR A 329 1.57 -9.01 6.40
CA TYR A 329 1.43 -10.11 5.43
C TYR A 329 2.77 -10.53 4.80
N LEU A 330 3.78 -9.65 4.79
CA LEU A 330 5.12 -9.92 4.29
C LEU A 330 6.07 -10.28 5.45
N LEU A 331 5.94 -9.56 6.56
CA LEU A 331 6.87 -9.68 7.70
C LEU A 331 6.62 -10.91 8.58
N VAL A 332 5.40 -11.45 8.56
CA VAL A 332 5.04 -12.71 9.22
C VAL A 332 4.78 -13.76 8.13
N ALA A 333 5.78 -14.01 7.28
CA ALA A 333 5.66 -14.77 6.04
C ALA A 333 5.13 -16.20 6.22
N ASP A 334 5.43 -16.83 7.36
CA ASP A 334 5.01 -18.21 7.66
C ASP A 334 3.61 -18.31 8.31
N SER A 335 2.88 -17.18 8.40
CA SER A 335 1.53 -17.17 8.96
C SER A 335 0.48 -17.62 7.94
N PRO A 336 -0.61 -18.27 8.39
CA PRO A 336 -1.78 -18.55 7.55
C PRO A 336 -2.35 -17.30 6.87
N GLU A 337 -2.32 -16.13 7.52
CA GLU A 337 -2.77 -14.86 6.94
C GLU A 337 -1.90 -14.44 5.75
N SER A 338 -0.58 -14.60 5.85
CA SER A 338 0.34 -14.36 4.73
C SER A 338 0.06 -15.32 3.58
N GLU A 339 -0.08 -16.61 3.85
CA GLU A 339 -0.41 -17.61 2.82
C GLU A 339 -1.72 -17.26 2.10
N GLN A 340 -2.76 -16.94 2.88
CA GLN A 340 -4.08 -16.57 2.35
C GLN A 340 -4.00 -15.30 1.50
N MET A 341 -3.30 -14.26 1.95
CA MET A 341 -3.19 -12.99 1.23
C MET A 341 -2.63 -13.20 -0.19
N TYR A 342 -1.51 -13.90 -0.30
CA TYR A 342 -0.89 -14.11 -1.62
C TYR A 342 -1.66 -15.13 -2.48
N ALA A 343 -2.38 -16.07 -1.87
CA ALA A 343 -3.28 -16.97 -2.59
C ALA A 343 -4.48 -16.20 -3.19
N GLU A 344 -5.07 -15.27 -2.44
CA GLU A 344 -6.16 -14.41 -2.90
C GLU A 344 -5.68 -13.40 -3.95
N LEU A 345 -4.49 -12.82 -3.78
CA LEU A 345 -3.85 -12.01 -4.82
C LEU A 345 -3.65 -12.83 -6.11
N SER A 346 -3.14 -14.06 -6.01
CA SER A 346 -2.99 -14.92 -7.18
C SER A 346 -4.32 -15.21 -7.87
N ALA A 347 -5.38 -15.51 -7.10
CA ALA A 347 -6.72 -15.71 -7.65
C ALA A 347 -7.25 -14.45 -8.36
N PHE A 348 -7.07 -13.29 -7.75
CA PHE A 348 -7.46 -11.99 -8.32
C PHE A 348 -6.74 -11.71 -9.65
N LEU A 349 -5.42 -11.93 -9.70
CA LEU A 349 -4.64 -11.79 -10.93
C LEU A 349 -5.06 -12.77 -12.03
N LEU A 350 -5.43 -13.99 -11.65
CA LEU A 350 -5.98 -14.97 -12.59
C LEU A 350 -7.37 -14.60 -13.07
N GLU A 351 -8.16 -13.85 -12.31
CA GLU A 351 -9.48 -13.41 -12.73
C GLU A 351 -9.42 -12.20 -13.69
N HIS A 352 -8.55 -11.24 -13.41
CA HIS A 352 -8.59 -9.92 -14.04
C HIS A 352 -7.56 -9.67 -15.13
N LEU A 353 -6.50 -10.48 -15.25
CA LEU A 353 -5.54 -10.34 -16.34
C LEU A 353 -5.99 -11.14 -17.57
N GLU A 354 -5.82 -10.55 -18.76
CA GLU A 354 -6.26 -11.06 -20.07
C GLU A 354 -5.19 -11.78 -20.90
#